data_AF-A0A212CFY5-F1
#
_entry.id   AF-A0A212CFY5-F1
#
_cell.length_a   1.000
_cell.length_b   1.000
_cell.length_c   1.000
_cell.angle_alpha   90.00
_cell.angle_beta   90.00
_cell.angle_gamma   90.00
#
_symmetry.space_group_name_H-M   'P 1'
#
loop_
_entity.id
_entity.type
_entity.pdbx_description
1 polymer ?
#
loop_
_entity_poly.entity_id
_entity_poly.type
_entity_poly.pdbx_seq_one_letter_code
_entity_poly.pdbx_strand_id
1 'polypeptide(L)'
;MLLLPLLFLAATVPGGDNEHALQGPTSFRLIQISTFANSTWTQNQGSGWLDDLQIHGWDSDSGTAIFLKPWSKGNFSDEEVAELEELFRVYFIEFTREVQDIASELQFEYPFVIQGTAGCELHSGKAIQSFLRAGFEGLDFMSIKNHSCVPEPEGGSKAQWFCVLITQYQGIWGIIDTLLSETCPRYLLGVLDAGKAELQRQGFYPKPVRVTWMRGEQEQPGTQQGDVMPNADWTWHLRVTLDV
;
A
#
# COMPACT_ATOMS: atom_id res chain seq x y z
N MET A 1 19.72 50.76 4.50
CA MET A 1 18.83 50.32 3.41
C MET A 1 19.29 48.96 2.92
N LEU A 2 18.35 48.02 2.86
CA LEU A 2 18.54 46.61 2.48
C LEU A 2 19.01 46.45 1.04
N LEU A 3 19.74 45.36 0.78
CA LEU A 3 19.59 44.52 -0.41
C LEU A 3 20.05 43.09 -0.05
N LEU A 4 19.07 42.19 0.17
CA LEU A 4 19.27 40.74 0.23
C LEU A 4 19.74 40.25 -1.16
N PRO A 5 20.77 39.40 -1.28
CA PRO A 5 21.00 38.69 -2.53
C PRO A 5 20.00 37.52 -2.62
N LEU A 6 19.26 37.44 -3.73
CA LEU A 6 18.44 36.28 -4.06
C LEU A 6 19.31 35.02 -4.10
N LEU A 7 19.08 34.10 -3.18
CA LEU A 7 19.58 32.73 -3.24
C LEU A 7 18.66 31.93 -4.17
N PHE A 8 19.16 31.54 -5.34
CA PHE A 8 18.45 30.64 -6.24
C PHE A 8 18.54 29.20 -5.72
N LEU A 9 17.40 28.58 -5.40
CA LEU A 9 17.27 27.12 -5.31
C LEU A 9 17.31 26.56 -6.73
N ALA A 10 18.42 25.93 -7.11
CA ALA A 10 18.51 25.17 -8.35
C ALA A 10 18.20 23.69 -8.05
N ALA A 11 17.03 23.22 -8.47
CA ALA A 11 16.74 21.79 -8.54
C ALA A 11 17.33 21.26 -9.86
N THR A 12 18.42 20.50 -9.79
CA THR A 12 18.97 19.82 -10.96
C THR A 12 18.31 18.46 -11.10
N VAL A 13 17.42 18.32 -12.09
CA VAL A 13 16.95 17.01 -12.56
C VAL A 13 18.09 16.39 -13.40
N PRO A 14 18.62 15.21 -13.05
CA PRO A 14 19.64 14.57 -13.88
C PRO A 14 18.99 14.15 -15.21
N GLY A 15 19.38 14.81 -16.30
CA GLY A 15 19.03 14.41 -17.65
C GLY A 15 19.92 13.27 -18.11
N GLY A 16 19.32 12.12 -18.36
CA GLY A 16 19.95 10.94 -18.99
C GLY A 16 18.87 10.03 -19.59
N ASP A 17 18.79 10.08 -20.93
CA ASP A 17 18.09 9.25 -21.91
C ASP A 17 16.60 8.84 -21.74
N ASN A 18 15.88 9.04 -22.85
CA ASN A 18 14.45 8.80 -23.06
C ASN A 18 14.00 7.36 -22.77
N GLU A 19 13.43 7.15 -21.60
CA GLU A 19 12.06 6.65 -21.48
C GLU A 19 11.38 7.54 -20.43
N HIS A 20 10.16 8.01 -20.70
CA HIS A 20 9.36 8.68 -19.67
C HIS A 20 9.00 7.65 -18.59
N ALA A 21 9.93 7.36 -17.68
CA ALA A 21 9.66 6.62 -16.46
C ALA A 21 8.50 7.32 -15.77
N LEU A 22 7.40 6.60 -15.53
CA LEU A 22 6.28 7.14 -14.78
C LEU A 22 6.81 7.65 -13.43
N GLN A 23 6.91 8.97 -13.29
CA GLN A 23 7.19 9.66 -12.04
C GLN A 23 5.97 9.62 -11.09
N GLY A 24 5.04 8.70 -11.32
CA GLY A 24 3.81 8.50 -10.56
C GLY A 24 3.93 7.30 -9.61
N PRO A 25 2.86 6.99 -8.85
CA PRO A 25 2.87 5.79 -8.05
C PRO A 25 2.95 4.55 -8.93
N THR A 26 3.62 3.51 -8.47
CA THR A 26 3.83 2.26 -9.23
C THR A 26 3.17 1.05 -8.58
N SER A 27 2.66 1.18 -7.36
CA SER A 27 2.01 0.10 -6.64
C SER A 27 0.61 0.46 -6.17
N PHE A 28 -0.29 -0.53 -6.18
CA PHE A 28 -1.54 -0.48 -5.47
C PHE A 28 -1.52 -1.53 -4.36
N ARG A 29 -1.94 -1.15 -3.15
CA ARG A 29 -2.07 -2.07 -2.02
C ARG A 29 -3.35 -1.83 -1.25
N LEU A 30 -4.01 -2.93 -0.90
CA LEU A 30 -5.00 -2.98 0.17
C LEU A 30 -4.28 -3.33 1.48
N ILE A 31 -4.78 -2.75 2.56
CA ILE A 31 -4.32 -3.00 3.92
C ILE A 31 -5.53 -3.37 4.76
N GLN A 32 -5.37 -4.41 5.55
CA GLN A 32 -6.30 -4.87 6.57
C GLN A 32 -5.62 -4.81 7.93
N ILE A 33 -6.36 -4.36 8.93
CA ILE A 33 -6.00 -4.48 10.34
C ILE A 33 -7.23 -5.02 11.07
N SER A 34 -7.10 -6.21 11.63
CA SER A 34 -8.16 -6.89 12.39
C SER A 34 -7.74 -7.03 13.84
N THR A 35 -8.41 -6.29 14.72
CA THR A 35 -8.15 -6.30 16.17
C THR A 35 -9.20 -7.15 16.86
N PHE A 36 -8.75 -8.23 17.48
CA PHE A 36 -9.59 -9.14 18.27
C PHE A 36 -9.42 -8.79 19.74
N ALA A 37 -10.38 -8.06 20.32
CA ALA A 37 -10.28 -7.60 21.71
C ALA A 37 -10.68 -8.68 22.72
N ASN A 38 -11.63 -9.54 22.33
CA ASN A 38 -12.10 -10.72 23.06
C ASN A 38 -12.83 -11.67 22.10
N SER A 39 -13.37 -12.77 22.63
CA SER A 39 -14.07 -13.80 21.86
C SER A 39 -15.35 -13.35 21.16
N THR A 40 -15.86 -12.14 21.46
CA THR A 40 -17.12 -11.61 20.91
C THR A 40 -16.97 -10.25 20.25
N TRP A 41 -15.80 -9.61 20.36
CA TRP A 41 -15.58 -8.26 19.86
C TRP A 41 -14.35 -8.21 18.96
N THR A 42 -14.59 -7.88 17.70
CA THR A 42 -13.57 -7.71 16.66
C THR A 42 -13.80 -6.40 15.94
N GLN A 43 -12.72 -5.67 15.67
CA GLN A 43 -12.72 -4.47 14.85
C GLN A 43 -11.88 -4.72 13.61
N ASN A 44 -12.53 -4.70 12.44
CA ASN A 44 -11.84 -4.73 11.16
C ASN A 44 -11.67 -3.31 10.65
N GLN A 45 -10.49 -3.00 10.12
CA GLN A 45 -10.18 -1.77 9.40
C GLN A 45 -9.58 -2.14 8.05
N GLY A 46 -10.03 -1.45 7.00
CA GLY A 46 -9.58 -1.65 5.63
C GLY A 46 -9.23 -0.32 4.97
N SER A 47 -8.23 -0.32 4.10
CA SER A 47 -7.88 0.85 3.29
C SER A 47 -7.14 0.46 2.02
N GLY A 48 -7.23 1.29 0.98
CA GLY A 48 -6.58 1.08 -0.31
C GLY A 48 -5.72 2.26 -0.70
N TRP A 49 -4.52 1.98 -1.20
CA TRP A 49 -3.45 2.96 -1.37
C TRP A 49 -2.75 2.80 -2.72
N LEU A 50 -2.45 3.92 -3.37
CA LEU A 50 -1.48 4.01 -4.45
C LEU A 50 -0.16 4.54 -3.89
N ASP A 51 0.83 3.68 -3.74
CA ASP A 51 1.99 3.92 -2.89
C ASP A 51 1.55 4.53 -1.54
N ASP A 52 1.98 5.75 -1.22
CA ASP A 52 1.66 6.42 0.04
C ASP A 52 0.34 7.22 -0.02
N LEU A 53 -0.41 7.12 -1.13
CA LEU A 53 -1.64 7.86 -1.37
C LEU A 53 -2.89 7.04 -1.07
N GLN A 54 -3.61 7.36 0.00
CA GLN A 54 -4.88 6.70 0.29
C GLN A 54 -5.95 7.10 -0.73
N ILE A 55 -6.53 6.11 -1.39
CA ILE A 55 -7.62 6.31 -2.36
C ILE A 55 -8.90 5.56 -1.97
N HIS A 56 -8.84 4.64 -1.00
CA HIS A 56 -10.00 3.97 -0.40
C HIS A 56 -9.92 3.94 1.12
N GLY A 57 -11.07 4.15 1.76
CA GLY A 57 -11.35 3.68 3.12
C GLY A 57 -12.31 2.50 3.10
N TRP A 58 -12.50 1.86 4.26
CA TRP A 58 -13.53 0.85 4.49
C TRP A 58 -14.40 1.31 5.64
N ASP A 59 -15.71 1.39 5.41
CA ASP A 59 -16.69 1.62 6.47
C ASP A 59 -17.13 0.27 7.05
N SER A 60 -16.66 -0.03 8.25
CA SER A 60 -16.93 -1.31 8.91
C SER A 60 -18.38 -1.45 9.39
N ASP A 61 -19.12 -0.34 9.55
CA ASP A 61 -20.52 -0.38 9.99
C ASP A 61 -21.44 -0.76 8.83
N SER A 62 -21.21 -0.19 7.64
CA SER A 62 -21.98 -0.53 6.43
C SER A 62 -21.40 -1.71 5.65
N GLY A 63 -20.12 -2.04 5.85
CA GLY A 63 -19.40 -3.04 5.08
C GLY A 63 -19.19 -2.62 3.63
N THR A 64 -18.87 -1.35 3.39
CA THR A 64 -18.69 -0.77 2.05
C THR A 64 -17.39 0.02 1.92
N ALA A 65 -16.91 0.22 0.70
CA ALA A 65 -15.73 1.02 0.41
C ALA A 65 -16.08 2.51 0.37
N ILE A 66 -15.19 3.33 0.94
CA ILE A 66 -15.25 4.79 0.86
C ILE A 66 -14.29 5.23 -0.25
N PHE A 67 -14.80 5.76 -1.35
CA PHE A 67 -14.00 6.28 -2.46
C PHE A 67 -13.52 7.71 -2.16
N LEU A 68 -12.22 7.86 -1.90
CA LEU A 68 -11.65 9.16 -1.49
C LEU A 68 -11.35 10.09 -2.67
N LYS A 69 -11.35 9.55 -3.90
CA LYS A 69 -11.17 10.31 -5.14
C LYS A 69 -12.24 10.03 -6.17
N PRO A 70 -12.55 11.01 -7.02
CA PRO A 70 -13.44 10.81 -8.17
C PRO A 70 -12.97 9.67 -9.11
N TRP A 71 -11.67 9.40 -9.13
CA TRP A 71 -11.03 8.39 -9.97
C TRP A 71 -10.63 7.12 -9.19
N SER A 72 -11.00 6.97 -7.91
CA SER A 72 -10.65 5.82 -7.07
C SER A 72 -11.11 4.48 -7.67
N LYS A 73 -12.21 4.45 -8.42
CA LYS A 73 -12.71 3.25 -9.11
C LYS A 73 -11.84 2.83 -10.31
N GLY A 74 -10.91 3.68 -10.74
CA GLY A 74 -10.15 3.47 -11.97
C GLY A 74 -11.08 3.39 -13.18
N ASN A 75 -10.91 2.33 -13.97
CA ASN A 75 -11.73 2.04 -15.14
C ASN A 75 -12.77 0.92 -14.91
N PHE A 76 -12.99 0.52 -13.66
CA PHE A 76 -13.97 -0.53 -13.35
C PHE A 76 -15.38 0.03 -13.46
N SER A 77 -16.31 -0.81 -13.93
CA SER A 77 -17.73 -0.49 -13.89
C SER A 77 -18.27 -0.48 -12.46
N ASP A 78 -19.40 0.20 -12.23
CA ASP A 78 -20.05 0.19 -10.93
C ASP A 78 -20.48 -1.23 -10.49
N GLU A 79 -20.80 -2.11 -11.45
CA GLU A 79 -21.14 -3.51 -11.18
C GLU A 79 -19.94 -4.30 -10.69
N GLU A 80 -18.79 -4.21 -11.37
CA GLU A 80 -17.54 -4.85 -10.91
C GLU A 80 -17.10 -4.33 -9.54
N VAL A 81 -17.27 -3.04 -9.28
CA VAL A 81 -16.96 -2.45 -7.98
C VAL A 81 -17.87 -3.01 -6.90
N ALA A 82 -19.18 -3.10 -7.16
CA ALA A 82 -20.14 -3.65 -6.21
C ALA A 82 -19.88 -5.14 -5.91
N GLU A 83 -19.46 -5.92 -6.92
CA GLU A 83 -19.06 -7.32 -6.74
C GLU A 83 -17.82 -7.45 -5.82
N LEU A 84 -16.82 -6.57 -5.99
CA LEU A 84 -15.65 -6.54 -5.13
C LEU A 84 -15.98 -6.09 -3.71
N GLU A 85 -16.82 -5.07 -3.55
CA GLU A 85 -17.28 -4.63 -2.22
C GLU A 85 -18.00 -5.77 -1.48
N GLU A 86 -18.90 -6.47 -2.17
CA GLU A 86 -19.60 -7.63 -1.60
C GLU A 86 -18.63 -8.77 -1.24
N LEU A 87 -17.66 -9.04 -2.11
CA LEU A 87 -16.61 -10.03 -1.85
C LEU A 87 -15.82 -9.69 -0.57
N PHE A 88 -15.38 -8.44 -0.42
CA PHE A 88 -14.63 -8.02 0.78
C PHE A 88 -15.50 -7.98 2.03
N ARG A 89 -16.78 -7.63 1.90
CA ARG A 89 -17.76 -7.67 2.99
C ARG A 89 -17.92 -9.09 3.53
N VAL A 90 -18.14 -10.06 2.63
CA VAL A 90 -18.23 -11.48 3.00
C VAL A 90 -16.90 -11.98 3.57
N TYR A 91 -15.78 -11.61 2.96
CA TYR A 91 -14.45 -11.94 3.46
C TYR A 91 -14.26 -11.52 4.92
N PHE A 92 -14.56 -10.27 5.28
CA PHE A 92 -14.38 -9.80 6.66
C PHE A 92 -15.27 -10.54 7.66
N ILE A 93 -16.50 -10.89 7.27
CA ILE A 93 -17.43 -11.65 8.11
C ILE A 93 -16.89 -13.06 8.37
N GLU A 94 -16.56 -13.80 7.31
CA GLU A 94 -16.12 -15.19 7.46
C GLU A 94 -14.70 -15.28 8.04
N PHE A 95 -13.79 -14.38 7.66
CA PHE A 95 -12.46 -14.27 8.27
C PHE A 95 -12.56 -14.08 9.79
N THR A 96 -13.44 -13.20 10.25
CA THR A 96 -13.63 -12.96 11.68
C THR A 96 -14.12 -14.22 12.39
N ARG A 97 -15.07 -14.95 11.81
CA ARG A 97 -15.60 -16.19 12.38
C ARG A 97 -14.53 -17.27 12.48
N GLU A 98 -13.85 -17.55 11.37
CA GLU A 98 -12.80 -18.58 11.31
C GLU A 98 -11.65 -18.28 12.29
N VAL A 99 -11.23 -17.01 12.39
CA VAL A 99 -10.18 -16.63 13.35
C VAL A 99 -10.66 -16.81 14.79
N GLN A 100 -11.91 -16.49 15.12
CA GLN A 100 -12.46 -16.69 16.46
C GLN A 100 -12.52 -18.18 16.83
N ASP A 101 -12.93 -19.03 15.89
CA ASP A 101 -12.98 -20.49 16.08
C ASP A 101 -11.56 -21.06 16.30
N ILE A 102 -10.59 -20.67 15.47
CA ILE A 102 -9.19 -21.06 15.61
C ILE A 102 -8.58 -20.53 16.92
N ALA A 103 -8.87 -19.28 17.28
CA ALA A 103 -8.37 -18.66 18.50
C ALA A 103 -8.90 -19.37 19.76
N SER A 104 -10.16 -19.84 19.71
CA SER A 104 -10.75 -20.67 20.77
C SER A 104 -10.08 -22.04 20.86
N GLU A 105 -9.91 -22.73 19.72
CA GLU A 105 -9.29 -24.07 19.67
C GLU A 105 -7.82 -24.04 20.10
N LEU A 106 -7.06 -23.05 19.64
CA LEU A 106 -5.64 -22.90 19.93
C LEU A 106 -5.35 -22.05 21.18
N GLN A 107 -6.37 -21.64 21.92
CA GLN A 107 -6.29 -20.85 23.15
C GLN A 107 -5.39 -19.60 23.00
N PHE A 108 -5.68 -18.77 21.99
CA PHE A 108 -4.96 -17.51 21.82
C PHE A 108 -5.24 -16.55 22.97
N GLU A 109 -4.21 -15.81 23.38
CA GLU A 109 -4.36 -14.75 24.38
C GLU A 109 -4.92 -13.49 23.72
N TYR A 110 -5.99 -12.95 24.28
CA TYR A 110 -6.58 -11.68 23.87
C TYR A 110 -5.99 -10.51 24.69
N PRO A 111 -5.90 -9.30 24.13
CA PRO A 111 -6.21 -8.96 22.73
C PRO A 111 -5.09 -9.37 21.79
N PHE A 112 -5.41 -9.59 20.52
CA PHE A 112 -4.42 -9.78 19.46
C PHE A 112 -4.81 -9.07 18.15
N VAL A 113 -3.82 -8.83 17.30
CA VAL A 113 -3.96 -8.12 16.02
C VAL A 113 -3.42 -8.96 14.88
N ILE A 114 -4.23 -9.09 13.83
CA ILE A 114 -3.81 -9.62 12.54
C ILE A 114 -3.75 -8.45 11.55
N GLN A 115 -2.67 -8.39 10.79
CA GLN A 115 -2.49 -7.41 9.73
C GLN A 115 -2.36 -8.14 8.38
N GLY A 116 -2.95 -7.58 7.34
CA GLY A 116 -2.85 -8.11 5.99
C GLY A 116 -2.51 -6.99 5.02
N THR A 117 -1.69 -7.29 4.02
CA THR A 117 -1.53 -6.42 2.85
C THR A 117 -1.51 -7.25 1.58
N ALA A 118 -2.30 -6.84 0.60
CA ALA A 118 -2.36 -7.50 -0.71
C ALA A 118 -2.36 -6.43 -1.79
N GLY A 119 -1.66 -6.68 -2.90
CA GLY A 119 -1.48 -5.66 -3.90
C GLY A 119 -0.65 -6.13 -5.09
N CYS A 120 -0.30 -5.16 -5.92
CA CYS A 120 0.51 -5.38 -7.11
C CYS A 120 1.33 -4.14 -7.45
N GLU A 121 2.49 -4.36 -8.06
CA GLU A 121 3.47 -3.32 -8.36
C GLU A 121 4.06 -3.48 -9.77
N LEU A 122 4.12 -2.36 -10.49
CA LEU A 122 4.73 -2.25 -11.80
C LEU A 122 6.26 -2.13 -11.69
N HIS A 123 6.98 -3.14 -12.15
CA HIS A 123 8.45 -3.13 -12.17
C HIS A 123 9.02 -2.50 -13.46
N SER A 124 10.27 -2.04 -13.39
CA SER A 124 11.04 -1.47 -14.53
C SER A 124 11.29 -2.55 -15.60
N GLY A 125 10.30 -2.79 -16.44
CA GLY A 125 10.23 -3.92 -17.39
C GLY A 125 8.82 -4.37 -17.79
N LYS A 126 7.76 -3.64 -17.38
CA LYS A 126 6.31 -3.91 -17.63
C LYS A 126 5.73 -5.15 -16.94
N ALA A 127 6.53 -5.97 -16.26
CA ALA A 127 5.98 -7.03 -15.44
C ALA A 127 5.30 -6.41 -14.20
N ILE A 128 4.02 -6.75 -14.00
CA ILE A 128 3.31 -6.44 -12.75
C ILE A 128 3.47 -7.65 -11.84
N GLN A 129 4.02 -7.42 -10.65
CA GLN A 129 4.17 -8.46 -9.64
C GLN A 129 3.18 -8.23 -8.51
N SER A 130 2.38 -9.25 -8.23
CA SER A 130 1.41 -9.23 -7.15
C SER A 130 1.97 -9.87 -5.89
N PHE A 131 1.47 -9.44 -4.75
CA PHE A 131 1.90 -9.91 -3.44
C PHE A 131 0.72 -9.98 -2.48
N LEU A 132 0.82 -10.89 -1.51
CA LEU A 132 0.04 -10.88 -0.29
C LEU A 132 0.97 -11.20 0.87
N ARG A 133 0.83 -10.47 1.97
CA ARG A 133 1.55 -10.67 3.23
C ARG A 133 0.58 -10.56 4.38
N ALA A 134 0.72 -11.42 5.36
CA ALA A 134 0.00 -11.31 6.62
C ALA A 134 0.99 -11.33 7.79
N GLY A 135 0.67 -10.54 8.80
CA GLY A 135 1.38 -10.47 10.07
C GLY A 135 0.46 -10.77 11.24
N PHE A 136 1.03 -11.30 12.31
CA PHE A 136 0.35 -11.61 13.56
C PHE A 136 1.17 -11.03 14.71
N GLU A 137 0.55 -10.23 15.58
CA GLU A 137 1.23 -9.57 16.70
C GLU A 137 2.45 -8.73 16.28
N GLY A 138 2.37 -8.07 15.12
CA GLY A 138 3.43 -7.22 14.58
C GLY A 138 4.63 -7.97 14.00
N LEU A 139 4.55 -9.31 13.90
CA LEU A 139 5.57 -10.15 13.26
C LEU A 139 5.06 -10.68 11.92
N ASP A 140 5.97 -10.89 10.98
CA ASP A 140 5.68 -11.54 9.71
C ASP A 140 5.17 -12.97 9.96
N PHE A 141 4.05 -13.33 9.35
CA PHE A 141 3.40 -14.63 9.57
C PHE A 141 3.40 -15.48 8.32
N MET A 142 2.94 -14.94 7.20
CA MET A 142 2.97 -15.64 5.91
C MET A 142 2.98 -14.67 4.74
N SER A 143 3.41 -15.16 3.58
CA SER A 143 3.29 -14.45 2.31
C SER A 143 2.80 -15.37 1.19
N ILE A 144 2.26 -14.79 0.13
CA ILE A 144 1.98 -15.50 -1.11
C ILE A 144 3.01 -15.06 -2.15
N LYS A 145 3.81 -16.03 -2.60
CA LYS A 145 4.87 -15.86 -3.61
C LYS A 145 4.65 -16.91 -4.67
N ASN A 146 4.59 -16.51 -5.95
CA ASN A 146 4.39 -17.40 -7.09
C ASN A 146 3.22 -18.39 -6.90
N HIS A 147 2.02 -17.87 -6.58
CA HIS A 147 0.82 -18.69 -6.38
C HIS A 147 1.00 -19.80 -5.33
N SER A 148 1.83 -19.56 -4.31
CA SER A 148 2.09 -20.50 -3.24
C SER A 148 2.12 -19.78 -1.89
N CYS A 149 1.51 -20.39 -0.88
CA CYS A 149 1.60 -19.94 0.50
C CYS A 149 2.98 -20.26 1.06
N VAL A 150 3.68 -19.25 1.55
CA VAL A 150 5.02 -19.35 2.15
C VAL A 150 4.91 -18.92 3.62
N PRO A 151 5.14 -19.82 4.59
CA PRO A 151 5.17 -19.45 6.00
C PRO A 151 6.46 -18.67 6.28
N GLU A 152 6.35 -17.58 7.03
CA GLU A 152 7.53 -16.79 7.43
C GLU A 152 8.14 -17.38 8.72
N PRO A 153 9.47 -17.35 8.90
CA PRO A 153 10.16 -17.98 10.03
C PRO A 153 9.63 -17.55 11.41
N GLU A 154 9.26 -16.27 11.55
CA GLU A 154 8.76 -15.64 12.76
C GLU A 154 7.40 -16.22 13.20
N GLY A 155 6.59 -16.70 12.25
CA GLY A 155 5.32 -17.37 12.51
C GLY A 155 5.43 -18.83 12.95
N GLY A 156 6.62 -19.43 12.84
CA GLY A 156 6.94 -20.77 13.34
C GLY A 156 5.98 -21.87 12.83
N SER A 157 5.66 -22.83 13.71
CA SER A 157 4.76 -23.95 13.38
C SER A 157 3.32 -23.51 13.09
N LYS A 158 2.86 -22.39 13.68
CA LYS A 158 1.51 -21.85 13.43
C LYS A 158 1.36 -21.38 11.99
N ALA A 159 2.35 -20.68 11.45
CA ALA A 159 2.36 -20.26 10.05
C ALA A 159 2.42 -21.46 9.08
N GLN A 160 3.22 -22.48 9.40
CA GLN A 160 3.29 -23.70 8.59
C GLN A 160 1.93 -24.42 8.53
N TRP A 161 1.30 -24.61 9.69
CA TRP A 161 -0.03 -25.21 9.79
C TRP A 161 -1.06 -24.38 9.02
N PHE A 162 -1.04 -23.05 9.16
CA PHE A 162 -1.96 -22.17 8.45
C PHE A 162 -1.80 -22.25 6.93
N CYS A 163 -0.57 -22.31 6.41
CA CYS A 163 -0.36 -22.48 4.98
C CYS A 163 -0.90 -23.82 4.44
N VAL A 164 -0.80 -24.90 5.23
CA VAL A 164 -1.41 -26.19 4.88
C VAL A 164 -2.93 -26.12 4.93
N LEU A 165 -3.50 -25.37 5.88
CA LEU A 165 -4.94 -25.19 6.02
C LEU A 165 -5.53 -24.38 4.85
N ILE A 166 -5.01 -23.18 4.60
CA ILE A 166 -5.60 -22.25 3.61
C ILE A 166 -5.58 -22.81 2.18
N THR A 167 -4.57 -23.61 1.85
CA THR A 167 -4.43 -24.23 0.52
C THR A 167 -5.38 -25.40 0.30
N GLN A 168 -6.05 -25.91 1.33
CA GLN A 168 -7.11 -26.92 1.18
C GLN A 168 -8.43 -26.31 0.71
N TYR A 169 -8.68 -25.03 1.02
CA TYR A 169 -9.88 -24.31 0.60
C TYR A 169 -9.76 -23.83 -0.85
N GLN A 170 -10.00 -24.74 -1.80
CA GLN A 170 -9.83 -24.48 -3.24
C GLN A 170 -10.60 -23.24 -3.73
N GLY A 171 -11.81 -22.99 -3.19
CA GLY A 171 -12.59 -21.80 -3.55
C GLY A 171 -11.92 -20.49 -3.10
N ILE A 172 -11.43 -20.44 -1.87
CA ILE A 172 -10.72 -19.27 -1.33
C ILE A 172 -9.41 -19.06 -2.09
N TRP A 173 -8.67 -20.15 -2.34
CA TRP A 173 -7.42 -20.09 -3.08
C TRP A 173 -7.62 -19.57 -4.51
N GLY A 174 -8.65 -20.04 -5.21
CA GLY A 174 -9.00 -19.55 -6.55
C GLY A 174 -9.36 -18.06 -6.56
N ILE A 175 -10.10 -17.58 -5.54
CA ILE A 175 -10.42 -16.14 -5.42
C ILE A 175 -9.14 -15.32 -5.22
N ILE A 176 -8.25 -15.73 -4.31
CA ILE A 176 -6.97 -15.04 -4.07
C ILE A 176 -6.15 -15.00 -5.37
N ASP A 177 -6.12 -16.12 -6.09
CA ASP A 177 -5.40 -16.25 -7.36
C ASP A 177 -5.90 -15.26 -8.41
N THR A 178 -7.22 -15.20 -8.63
CA THR A 178 -7.85 -14.24 -9.55
C THR A 178 -7.61 -12.79 -9.11
N LEU A 179 -7.79 -12.48 -7.82
CA LEU A 179 -7.60 -11.13 -7.29
C LEU A 179 -6.17 -10.63 -7.52
N LEU A 180 -5.18 -11.47 -7.25
CA LEU A 180 -3.77 -11.10 -7.39
C LEU A 180 -3.31 -11.13 -8.85
N SER A 181 -3.71 -12.12 -9.65
CA SER A 181 -3.13 -12.35 -10.98
C SER A 181 -3.83 -11.59 -12.09
N GLU A 182 -5.13 -11.31 -11.93
CA GLU A 182 -5.96 -10.69 -12.96
C GLU A 182 -6.52 -9.34 -12.51
N THR A 183 -7.20 -9.31 -11.36
CA THR A 183 -7.93 -8.12 -10.92
C THR A 183 -7.00 -6.98 -10.53
N CYS A 184 -6.00 -7.23 -9.68
CA CYS A 184 -5.09 -6.17 -9.21
C CYS A 184 -4.30 -5.54 -10.36
N PRO A 185 -3.64 -6.29 -11.28
CA PRO A 185 -2.90 -5.69 -12.37
C PRO A 185 -3.78 -4.82 -13.28
N ARG A 186 -4.99 -5.29 -13.60
CA ARG A 186 -5.96 -4.52 -14.41
C ARG A 186 -6.41 -3.26 -13.68
N TYR A 187 -6.71 -3.38 -12.39
CA TYR A 187 -7.11 -2.27 -11.55
C TYR A 187 -6.01 -1.21 -11.42
N LEU A 188 -4.77 -1.62 -11.13
CA LEU A 188 -3.60 -0.74 -11.01
C LEU A 188 -3.42 0.10 -12.28
N LEU A 189 -3.43 -0.52 -13.46
CA LEU A 189 -3.30 0.20 -14.73
C LEU A 189 -4.46 1.17 -14.96
N GLY A 190 -5.69 0.74 -14.66
CA GLY A 190 -6.89 1.57 -14.81
C GLY A 190 -6.91 2.78 -13.88
N VAL A 191 -6.53 2.61 -12.62
CA VAL A 191 -6.53 3.69 -11.64
C VAL A 191 -5.40 4.69 -11.87
N LEU A 192 -4.22 4.22 -12.33
CA LEU A 192 -3.12 5.10 -12.72
C LEU A 192 -3.47 5.97 -13.92
N ASP A 193 -4.19 5.42 -14.91
CA ASP A 193 -4.66 6.19 -16.06
C ASP A 193 -5.75 7.19 -15.67
N ALA A 194 -6.75 6.75 -14.89
CA ALA A 194 -7.85 7.61 -14.43
C ALA A 194 -7.38 8.76 -13.53
N GLY A 195 -6.41 8.50 -12.64
CA GLY A 195 -5.83 9.47 -11.71
C GLY A 195 -4.71 10.32 -12.30
N LYS A 196 -4.26 10.04 -13.53
CA LYS A 196 -3.03 10.58 -14.13
C LYS A 196 -2.89 12.10 -13.99
N ALA A 197 -3.95 12.86 -14.25
CA ALA A 197 -3.90 14.32 -14.21
C ALA A 197 -3.62 14.88 -12.81
N GLU A 198 -4.06 14.19 -11.75
CA GLU A 198 -3.83 14.59 -10.36
C GLU A 198 -2.53 14.02 -9.82
N LEU A 199 -2.24 12.75 -10.13
CA LEU A 199 -0.98 12.09 -9.77
C LEU A 199 0.26 12.80 -10.36
N GLN A 200 0.08 13.61 -11.40
CA GLN A 200 1.14 14.38 -12.07
C GLN A 200 1.14 15.89 -11.72
N ARG A 201 0.30 16.36 -10.78
CA ARG A 201 0.19 17.79 -10.41
C ARG A 201 1.22 18.23 -9.34
N GLN A 202 1.59 19.51 -9.38
CA GLN A 202 2.81 20.08 -8.80
C GLN A 202 2.76 20.33 -7.27
N GLY A 203 3.37 19.40 -6.52
CA GLY A 203 4.44 19.62 -5.52
C GLY A 203 5.55 18.62 -5.85
N PHE A 204 6.62 18.41 -5.04
CA PHE A 204 7.55 17.34 -5.42
C PHE A 204 6.90 15.98 -5.13
N TYR A 205 6.57 15.31 -6.22
CA TYR A 205 6.04 13.97 -6.28
C TYR A 205 6.64 13.36 -7.55
N PRO A 206 7.23 12.15 -7.49
CA PRO A 206 7.18 11.18 -6.41
C PRO A 206 8.19 11.50 -5.29
N LYS A 207 8.11 10.76 -4.18
CA LYS A 207 8.94 10.89 -2.96
C LYS A 207 10.47 11.00 -3.19
N PRO A 208 11.08 10.36 -4.22
CA PRO A 208 12.52 10.49 -4.46
C PRO A 208 12.88 11.89 -5.00
N VAL A 209 13.41 12.75 -4.14
CA VAL A 209 14.01 14.03 -4.53
C VAL A 209 15.41 14.16 -3.91
N ARG A 210 16.39 14.62 -4.71
CA ARG A 210 17.73 14.99 -4.23
C ARG A 210 17.83 16.51 -4.26
N VAL A 211 18.10 17.10 -3.10
CA VAL A 211 18.25 18.55 -2.94
C VAL A 211 19.58 18.80 -2.23
N THR A 212 20.44 19.64 -2.81
CA THR A 212 21.78 19.93 -2.29
C THR A 212 22.06 21.42 -2.38
N TRP A 213 22.77 21.97 -1.39
CA TRP A 213 23.22 23.36 -1.45
C TRP A 213 24.36 23.49 -2.45
N MET A 214 24.32 24.53 -3.28
CA MET A 214 25.34 24.80 -4.30
C MET A 214 26.05 26.13 -4.02
N ARG A 215 27.36 26.19 -4.28
CA ARG A 215 28.12 27.44 -4.39
C ARG A 215 28.72 27.50 -5.80
N GLY A 216 28.08 28.26 -6.69
CA GLY A 216 28.36 28.12 -8.12
C GLY A 216 27.98 26.72 -8.60
N GLU A 217 28.90 26.03 -9.28
CA GLU A 217 28.70 24.65 -9.75
C GLU A 217 29.11 23.58 -8.72
N GLN A 218 29.57 23.98 -7.52
CA GLN A 218 30.08 23.06 -6.52
C GLN A 218 29.04 22.72 -5.45
N GLU A 219 28.71 21.44 -5.31
CA GLU A 219 27.90 20.89 -4.21
C GLU A 219 28.58 21.18 -2.84
N GLN A 220 27.79 21.63 -1.87
CA GLN A 220 28.25 21.91 -0.52
C GLN A 220 28.19 20.62 0.31
N PRO A 221 29.34 20.09 0.78
CA PRO A 221 29.39 18.82 1.51
C PRO A 221 28.72 18.89 2.90
N GLY A 222 28.52 20.10 3.46
CA GLY A 222 27.80 20.30 4.72
C GLY A 222 26.28 20.30 4.61
N THR A 223 25.73 19.99 3.42
CA THR A 223 24.28 19.88 3.21
C THR A 223 23.71 18.78 4.10
N GLN A 224 22.77 19.13 4.96
CA GLN A 224 22.00 18.19 5.76
C GLN A 224 20.57 18.11 5.20
N GLN A 225 20.18 16.92 4.78
CA GLN A 225 18.82 16.62 4.31
C GLN A 225 18.01 16.07 5.48
N GLY A 226 16.90 16.74 5.83
CA GLY A 226 15.96 16.26 6.83
C GLY A 226 15.01 15.18 6.28
N ASP A 227 14.09 14.70 7.13
CA ASP A 227 13.09 13.74 6.71
C ASP A 227 12.12 14.33 5.67
N VAL A 228 11.72 13.48 4.72
CA VAL A 228 10.68 13.80 3.74
C VAL A 228 9.33 13.61 4.41
N MET A 229 8.58 14.69 4.58
CA MET A 229 7.36 14.74 5.38
C MET A 229 6.14 14.99 4.49
N PRO A 230 4.99 14.34 4.75
CA PRO A 230 3.80 14.51 3.92
C PRO A 230 3.11 15.85 4.21
N ASN A 231 2.60 16.50 3.16
CA ASN A 231 1.67 17.63 3.26
C ASN A 231 0.22 17.14 3.22
N ALA A 232 -0.70 17.95 3.75
CA ALA A 232 -2.14 17.67 3.71
C ALA A 232 -2.74 17.68 2.30
N ASP A 233 -2.01 18.25 1.32
CA ASP A 233 -2.35 18.31 -0.11
C ASP A 233 -1.58 17.29 -0.96
N TRP A 234 -0.96 16.31 -0.30
CA TRP A 234 -0.51 15.06 -0.92
C TRP A 234 0.78 15.25 -1.74
N THR A 235 1.42 16.39 -1.51
CA THR A 235 2.79 16.69 -1.87
C THR A 235 3.71 16.38 -0.68
N TRP A 236 5.01 16.33 -0.91
CA TRP A 236 5.98 16.21 0.17
C TRP A 236 6.64 17.56 0.45
N HIS A 237 7.12 17.75 1.66
CA HIS A 237 8.07 18.81 1.97
C HIS A 237 9.38 18.20 2.49
N LEU A 238 10.49 18.85 2.12
CA LEU A 238 11.83 18.48 2.52
C LEU A 238 12.54 19.72 3.02
N ARG A 239 13.12 19.63 4.22
CA ARG A 239 13.99 20.67 4.75
C ARG A 239 15.44 20.29 4.44
N VAL A 240 16.19 21.21 3.83
CA VAL A 240 17.63 21.05 3.61
C VAL A 240 18.37 22.23 4.22
N THR A 241 19.25 21.95 5.16
CA THR A 241 20.03 22.97 5.90
C THR A 241 21.51 22.88 5.55
N LEU A 242 22.21 24.01 5.70
CA LEU A 242 23.66 24.11 5.61
C LEU A 242 24.10 25.02 6.75
N ASP A 243 24.90 24.50 7.67
CA ASP A 243 25.56 25.33 8.67
C ASP A 243 26.72 26.07 7.99
N VAL A 244 26.67 27.40 8.01
CA VAL A 244 27.62 28.33 7.34
C VAL A 244 28.41 29.15 8.34
#